data_AF-A0NYM9-F1
#
_entry.id   AF-A0NYM9-F1
#
_cell.length_a   1.000
_cell.length_b   1.000
_cell.length_c   1.000
_cell.angle_alpha   90.00
_cell.angle_beta   90.00
_cell.angle_gamma   90.00
#
_symmetry.space_group_name_H-M   'P 1'
#
loop_
_entity.id
_entity.type
_entity.pdbx_description
1 polymer ?
#
loop_
_entity_poly.entity_id
_entity_poly.type
_entity_poly.pdbx_seq_one_letter_code
_entity_poly.pdbx_strand_id
1 'polypeptide(L)' 'MSASSAPKEVLVLRLLLVVPILNLFLKEALYGAEDAKYWFIANLAMIWAVSIYAFGYPAIIVPALTMVPMAFLWILDVCR' A
#
# COMPACT_ATOMS: atom_id res chain seq x y z
N MET A 1 -8.00 -8.05 26.30
CA MET A 1 -8.68 -6.74 26.30
C MET A 1 -7.79 -5.73 25.58
N SER A 2 -8.04 -5.45 24.30
CA SER A 2 -7.46 -4.29 23.60
C SER A 2 -8.47 -3.83 22.55
N ALA A 3 -9.42 -3.00 22.98
CA ALA A 3 -10.50 -2.45 22.16
C ALA A 3 -10.28 -0.94 21.88
N SER A 4 -9.01 -0.50 21.79
CA SER A 4 -8.66 0.93 21.65
C SER A 4 -7.85 1.28 20.40
N SER A 5 -7.66 0.36 19.45
CA SER A 5 -7.04 0.62 18.13
C SER A 5 -8.00 0.43 16.94
N ALA A 6 -9.23 -0.03 17.19
CA ALA A 6 -10.22 -0.41 16.18
C ALA A 6 -10.70 0.70 15.21
N PRO A 7 -10.86 1.99 15.59
CA PRO A 7 -11.52 2.94 14.68
C PRO A 7 -10.62 3.40 13.54
N LYS A 8 -9.29 3.44 13.72
CA LYS A 8 -8.35 4.00 12.73
C LYS A 8 -8.02 2.97 11.63
N GLU A 9 -7.77 1.72 12.00
CA GLU A 9 -7.47 0.66 11.04
C GLU A 9 -8.66 0.33 10.14
N VAL A 10 -9.89 0.30 10.69
CA VAL A 10 -11.11 0.05 9.91
C VAL A 10 -11.38 1.18 8.92
N LEU A 11 -11.00 2.42 9.26
CA LEU A 11 -11.13 3.58 8.39
C LEU A 11 -10.14 3.53 7.23
N VAL A 12 -8.88 3.15 7.50
CA VAL A 12 -7.84 2.97 6.47
C VAL A 12 -8.20 1.82 5.53
N LEU A 13 -8.65 0.68 6.06
CA LEU A 13 -9.12 -0.44 5.23
C LEU A 13 -10.30 -0.05 4.35
N ARG A 14 -11.30 0.68 4.89
CA ARG A 14 -12.42 1.19 4.09
C ARG A 14 -11.95 2.13 2.99
N LEU A 15 -10.99 3.01 3.27
CA LEU A 15 -10.45 3.95 2.28
C LEU A 15 -9.74 3.22 1.14
N LEU A 16 -8.97 2.18 1.46
CA LEU A 16 -8.27 1.36 0.47
C LEU A 16 -9.23 0.47 -0.35
N LEU A 17 -10.32 -0.03 0.26
CA LEU A 17 -11.38 -0.77 -0.44
C LEU A 17 -12.30 0.11 -1.31
N VAL A 18 -12.32 1.43 -1.11
CA VAL A 18 -13.11 2.36 -1.95
C VAL A 18 -12.46 2.53 -3.33
N VAL A 19 -11.13 2.43 -3.42
CA VAL A 19 -10.43 2.53 -4.70
C VAL A 19 -10.65 1.21 -5.46
N PRO A 20 -11.42 1.19 -6.57
CA PRO A 20 -11.86 -0.06 -7.20
C PRO A 20 -10.71 -0.96 -7.66
N ILE A 21 -9.57 -0.37 -8.05
CA ILE A 21 -8.37 -1.10 -8.47
C ILE A 21 -7.66 -1.75 -7.26
N LEU A 22 -7.54 -1.02 -6.15
CA LEU A 22 -6.92 -1.55 -4.92
C LEU A 22 -7.83 -2.58 -4.24
N ASN A 23 -9.16 -2.38 -4.31
CA ASN A 23 -10.16 -3.28 -3.77
C ASN A 23 -10.07 -4.68 -4.37
N LEU A 24 -9.84 -4.81 -5.69
CA LEU A 24 -9.71 -6.12 -6.35
C LEU A 24 -8.57 -6.96 -5.74
N PHE A 25 -7.41 -6.34 -5.55
CA PHE A 25 -6.23 -7.02 -5.01
C PHE A 25 -6.26 -7.18 -3.49
N LEU A 26 -6.71 -6.15 -2.75
CA LEU A 26 -6.80 -6.22 -1.28
C LEU A 26 -7.88 -7.20 -0.81
N LYS A 27 -9.03 -7.26 -1.48
CA LYS A 27 -10.13 -8.15 -1.09
C LYS A 27 -9.70 -9.62 -1.19
N GLU A 28 -8.95 -9.99 -2.22
CA GLU A 28 -8.40 -11.33 -2.36
C GLU A 28 -7.28 -11.60 -1.35
N ALA A 29 -6.44 -10.60 -1.03
CA ALA A 29 -5.38 -10.77 -0.04
C ALA A 29 -5.89 -10.88 1.42
N LEU A 30 -7.02 -10.23 1.75
CA LEU A 30 -7.59 -10.23 3.10
C LEU A 30 -8.55 -11.40 3.38
N TYR A 31 -9.28 -11.85 2.36
CA TYR A 31 -10.31 -12.90 2.51
C TYR A 31 -9.97 -14.20 1.77
N GLY A 32 -8.88 -14.25 1.00
CA GLY A 32 -8.46 -15.40 0.21
C GLY A 32 -7.65 -16.44 1.00
N ALA A 33 -7.34 -17.54 0.32
CA ALA A 33 -6.49 -18.62 0.83
C ALA A 33 -5.06 -18.12 1.15
N GLU A 34 -4.29 -18.90 1.90
CA GLU A 34 -2.94 -18.53 2.36
C GLU A 34 -2.00 -18.12 1.20
N ASP A 35 -2.22 -18.67 0.00
CA ASP A 35 -1.47 -18.36 -1.22
C ASP A 35 -1.80 -16.99 -1.84
N ALA A 36 -2.96 -16.40 -1.52
CA ALA A 36 -3.42 -15.14 -2.11
C ALA A 36 -2.48 -13.97 -1.80
N LYS A 37 -1.76 -14.02 -0.66
CA LYS A 37 -0.76 -13.02 -0.31
C LYS A 37 0.42 -12.97 -1.29
N TYR A 38 0.85 -14.13 -1.80
CA TYR A 38 1.93 -14.19 -2.79
C TYR A 38 1.47 -13.63 -4.14
N TRP A 39 0.22 -13.94 -4.54
CA TRP A 39 -0.38 -13.39 -5.76
C TRP A 39 -0.57 -11.88 -5.70
N PHE A 40 -0.89 -11.33 -4.53
CA PHE A 40 -0.94 -9.88 -4.32
C PHE A 40 0.42 -9.21 -4.60
N ILE A 41 1.49 -9.76 -4.03
CA ILE A 41 2.85 -9.24 -4.21
C ILE A 41 3.27 -9.36 -5.69
N ALA A 42 2.98 -10.49 -6.33
CA ALA A 42 3.29 -10.70 -7.75
C ALA A 42 2.57 -9.70 -8.66
N ASN A 43 1.28 -9.43 -8.41
CA ASN A 43 0.52 -8.45 -9.17
C ASN A 43 1.01 -7.02 -8.92
N LEU A 44 1.37 -6.66 -7.68
CA LEU A 44 1.95 -5.36 -7.37
C LEU A 44 3.28 -5.16 -8.11
N ALA A 45 4.14 -6.19 -8.14
CA ALA A 45 5.38 -6.16 -8.89
C ALA A 45 5.13 -6.02 -10.41
N MET A 46 4.12 -6.72 -10.95
CA MET A 46 3.74 -6.58 -12.36
C MET A 46 3.22 -5.19 -12.70
N ILE A 47 2.36 -4.60 -11.86
CA ILE A 47 1.87 -3.21 -12.04
C ILE A 47 3.05 -2.25 -12.04
N TRP A 48 4.03 -2.46 -11.16
CA TRP A 48 5.22 -1.61 -11.10
C TRP A 48 6.11 -1.78 -12.34
N ALA A 49 6.30 -3.01 -12.82
CA ALA A 49 7.02 -3.29 -14.06
C ALA A 49 6.34 -2.64 -15.28
N VAL A 50 5.01 -2.73 -15.39
CA VAL A 50 4.23 -2.04 -16.43
C VAL A 50 4.37 -0.52 -16.29
N SER A 51 4.40 0.00 -15.07
CA SER A 51 4.62 1.43 -14.83
C SER A 51 6.00 1.88 -15.28
N ILE A 52 7.05 1.08 -15.06
CA ILE A 52 8.40 1.34 -15.56
C ILE A 52 8.42 1.29 -17.09
N TYR A 53 7.72 0.34 -17.71
CA TYR A 53 7.63 0.26 -19.17
C TYR A 53 6.87 1.46 -19.78
N ALA A 54 5.74 1.86 -19.19
CA ALA A 54 4.89 2.92 -19.72
C ALA A 54 5.42 4.33 -19.44
N PHE A 55 5.98 4.57 -18.25
CA PHE A 55 6.42 5.89 -17.80
C PHE A 55 7.94 6.05 -17.76
N GLY A 56 8.72 4.96 -17.74
CA GLY A 56 10.19 4.99 -17.69
C GLY A 56 10.75 5.35 -16.32
N TYR A 57 11.81 6.18 -16.33
CA TYR A 57 12.49 6.68 -15.13
C TYR A 57 11.57 7.36 -14.09
N PRO A 58 10.53 8.14 -14.50
CA PRO A 58 9.50 8.65 -13.60
C PRO A 58 8.91 7.63 -12.60
N ALA A 59 8.74 6.37 -13.01
CA ALA A 59 8.18 5.33 -12.14
C ALA A 59 9.08 4.94 -10.96
N ILE A 60 10.37 5.30 -11.02
CA ILE A 60 11.37 5.05 -9.97
C ILE A 60 11.61 6.31 -9.13
N ILE A 61 11.71 7.48 -9.76
CA ILE A 61 12.02 8.73 -9.06
C ILE A 61 10.88 9.21 -8.17
N VAL A 62 9.62 8.97 -8.57
CA VAL A 62 8.46 9.38 -7.78
C VAL A 62 8.42 8.67 -6.42
N PRO A 63 8.52 7.32 -6.33
CA PRO A 63 8.66 6.63 -5.04
C PRO A 63 9.82 7.17 -4.20
N ALA A 64 11.00 7.36 -4.81
CA ALA A 64 12.17 7.89 -4.11
C ALA A 64 11.94 9.29 -3.52
N LEU A 65 11.30 10.19 -4.27
CA LEU A 65 10.94 11.53 -3.81
C LEU A 65 9.89 11.47 -2.69
N THR A 66 8.91 10.56 -2.78
CA THR A 66 7.90 10.40 -1.71
C THR A 66 8.47 9.84 -0.41
N MET A 67 9.62 9.13 -0.46
CA MET A 67 10.31 8.69 0.75
C MET A 67 10.89 9.85 1.57
N VAL A 68 11.20 10.99 0.95
CA VAL A 68 11.74 12.17 1.66
C VAL A 68 10.76 12.73 2.70
N PRO A 69 9.52 13.14 2.34
CA PRO A 69 8.56 13.60 3.34
C PRO A 69 8.19 12.49 4.32
N MET A 70 8.14 11.21 3.90
CA MET A 70 7.92 10.09 4.82
C MET A 70 9.00 10.00 5.89
N ALA A 71 10.27 10.18 5.54
CA ALA A 71 11.37 10.17 6.50
C ALA A 71 11.25 11.34 7.51
N PHE A 72 10.88 12.54 7.04
CA PHE A 72 10.62 13.66 7.95
C PHE A 72 9.45 13.40 8.88
N LEU A 73 8.34 12.84 8.36
CA LEU A 73 7.19 12.46 9.18
C LEU A 73 7.59 11.42 10.24
N TRP A 74 8.43 10.45 9.88
CA TRP A 74 8.91 9.44 10.82
C TRP A 74 9.78 10.04 11.93
N ILE A 75 10.67 10.97 11.59
CA ILE A 75 11.47 11.71 12.58
C ILE A 75 10.55 12.47 13.54
N LEU A 76 9.56 13.19 13.02
CA LEU A 76 8.60 13.94 13.85
C LEU A 76 7.79 13.03 14.76
N ASP A 77 7.42 11.83 14.31
CA ASP A 77 6.69 10.85 15.11
C ASP A 77 7.54 10.30 16.27
N VAL A 78 8.83 10.05 16.04
CA VAL A 78 9.77 9.60 17.09
C VAL A 78 10.06 10.70 18.12
N CYS A 79 10.01 11.97 17.71
CA CYS A 79 10.26 13.11 18.61
C CYS A 79 9.05 13.57 19.44
N ARG A 80 7.86 12.99 19.24
CA ARG A 80 6.65 13.29 20.04
C ARG A 80 6.51 12.37 21.24
#